data_AF-A0A699ZSR2-F1
#
_entry.id   AF-A0A699ZSR2-F1
#
_cell.length_a   1.000
_cell.length_b   1.000
_cell.length_c   1.000
_cell.angle_alpha   90.00
_cell.angle_beta   90.00
_cell.angle_gamma   90.00
#
_symmetry.space_group_name_H-M   'P 1'
#
loop_
_entity.id
_entity.type
_entity.pdbx_description
1 polymer ?
#
loop_
_entity_poly.entity_id
_entity_poly.type
_entity_poly.pdbx_seq_one_letter_code
_entity_poly.pdbx_strand_id
1 'polypeptide(L)'
;MAYYNPLVDEEAGYYRSGSKRSLDPSYEFADSIVRQGFIRKVFGLLALQLAITAGTTAAFLFSAPVKGFVASNPWTLWTAMGLSFVLVLLLSFWDAARLDLTAAGGALLALLATLIIASIVQSFVHVSWLQLLISAGGALLFSVYLVFDIQLLMGSGAVSISPDEYVYAALALYLDVINLFLYVLQLLNEVSRND
;
A
#
# COMPACT_ATOMS: atom_id res chain seq x y z
N MET A 1 15.18 14.51 -55.05
CA MET A 1 13.75 14.35 -54.69
C MET A 1 13.74 13.64 -53.34
N ALA A 2 13.47 14.35 -52.25
CA ALA A 2 13.45 13.72 -50.92
C ALA A 2 12.23 12.80 -50.83
N TYR A 3 12.43 11.57 -50.34
CA TYR A 3 11.35 10.60 -50.13
C TYR A 3 10.46 11.11 -48.98
N TYR A 4 9.23 11.50 -49.29
CA TYR A 4 8.23 11.92 -48.30
C TYR A 4 7.86 10.72 -47.43
N ASN A 5 8.23 10.77 -46.15
CA ASN A 5 7.93 9.73 -45.18
C ASN A 5 6.90 10.26 -44.16
N PRO A 6 5.60 10.01 -44.38
CA PRO A 6 4.53 10.59 -43.56
C PRO A 6 4.59 10.17 -42.09
N LEU A 7 5.19 9.03 -41.78
CA LEU A 7 5.32 8.54 -40.40
C LEU A 7 6.30 9.38 -39.57
N VAL A 8 7.36 9.89 -40.20
CA VAL A 8 8.37 10.71 -39.50
C VAL A 8 7.81 12.10 -39.19
N ASP A 9 7.02 12.68 -40.10
CA ASP A 9 6.42 13.99 -39.90
C ASP A 9 5.26 13.95 -38.88
N GLU A 10 4.52 12.83 -38.81
CA GLU A 10 3.47 12.61 -37.80
C GLU A 10 4.06 12.42 -36.39
N GLU A 11 5.11 11.61 -36.25
CA GLU A 11 5.86 11.51 -34.99
C GLU A 11 6.46 12.86 -34.60
N ALA A 12 7.11 13.57 -35.52
CA ALA A 12 7.66 14.89 -35.27
C ALA A 12 6.58 15.90 -34.83
N GLY A 13 5.38 15.84 -35.42
CA GLY A 13 4.22 16.63 -35.02
C GLY A 13 3.72 16.27 -33.61
N TYR A 14 3.69 14.99 -33.28
CA TYR A 14 3.34 14.49 -31.96
C TYR A 14 4.34 14.93 -30.88
N TYR A 15 5.65 14.75 -31.11
CA TYR A 15 6.71 15.21 -30.22
C TYR A 15 6.70 16.75 -30.05
N ARG A 16 6.46 17.50 -31.14
CA ARG A 16 6.40 18.96 -31.11
C ARG A 16 5.15 19.49 -30.41
N SER A 17 4.03 18.78 -30.50
CA SER A 17 2.78 19.10 -29.80
C SER A 17 2.86 18.77 -28.31
N GLY A 18 3.42 17.59 -27.96
CA GLY A 18 3.71 17.20 -26.58
C GLY A 18 4.69 18.15 -25.89
N SER A 19 5.78 18.51 -26.58
CA SER A 19 6.79 19.46 -26.08
C SER A 19 6.20 20.85 -25.83
N LYS A 20 5.35 21.36 -26.73
CA LYS A 20 4.66 22.65 -26.51
C LYS A 20 3.67 22.60 -25.35
N ARG A 21 2.95 21.48 -25.17
CA ARG A 21 2.06 21.28 -24.02
C ARG A 21 2.83 21.28 -22.69
N SER A 22 3.99 20.63 -22.63
CA SER A 22 4.83 20.60 -21.42
C SER A 22 5.49 21.94 -21.07
N LEU A 23 5.54 22.90 -22.00
CA LEU A 23 6.15 24.22 -21.82
C LEU A 23 5.13 25.34 -21.54
N ASP A 24 3.82 25.03 -21.58
CA ASP A 24 2.77 25.97 -21.21
C ASP A 24 2.61 25.99 -19.69
N PRO A 25 2.89 27.11 -19.00
CA PRO A 25 2.73 27.20 -17.56
C PRO A 25 1.32 26.78 -17.10
N SER A 26 0.30 27.08 -17.90
CA SER A 26 -1.11 26.75 -17.60
C SER A 26 -1.33 25.24 -17.49
N TYR A 27 -0.61 24.45 -18.30
CA TYR A 27 -0.69 23.00 -18.29
C TYR A 27 0.05 22.39 -17.10
N GLU A 28 1.23 22.92 -16.76
CA GLU A 28 2.00 22.53 -15.56
C GLU A 28 1.23 22.82 -14.26
N PHE A 29 0.55 23.97 -14.21
CA PHE A 29 -0.36 24.29 -13.12
C PHE A 29 -1.56 23.33 -13.04
N ALA A 30 -2.16 22.97 -14.19
CA ALA A 30 -3.26 22.02 -14.20
C ALA A 30 -2.84 20.61 -13.72
N ASP A 31 -1.69 20.11 -14.20
CA ASP A 31 -1.16 18.79 -13.81
C ASP A 31 -0.86 18.72 -12.31
N SER A 32 -0.21 19.75 -11.76
CA SER A 32 0.09 19.82 -10.33
C SER A 32 -1.18 19.92 -9.46
N ILE A 33 -2.23 20.61 -9.92
CA ILE A 33 -3.54 20.64 -9.24
C ILE A 33 -4.20 19.26 -9.25
N VAL A 34 -4.18 18.55 -10.39
CA VAL A 34 -4.72 17.20 -10.53
C VAL A 34 -3.96 16.23 -9.61
N ARG A 35 -2.63 16.29 -9.61
CA ARG A 35 -1.77 15.45 -8.75
C ARG A 35 -2.03 15.72 -7.27
N GLN A 36 -2.13 16.98 -6.85
CA GLN A 36 -2.46 17.32 -5.47
C GLN A 36 -3.87 16.85 -5.08
N GLY A 37 -4.83 16.93 -6.01
CA GLY A 37 -6.18 16.39 -5.82
C GLY A 37 -6.19 14.88 -5.61
N PHE A 38 -5.38 14.16 -6.41
CA PHE A 38 -5.14 12.73 -6.25
C PHE A 38 -4.52 12.41 -4.87
N ILE A 39 -3.41 13.05 -4.53
CA ILE A 39 -2.69 12.85 -3.27
C ILE A 39 -3.62 13.07 -2.06
N ARG A 40 -4.41 14.15 -2.06
CA ARG A 40 -5.38 14.42 -0.98
C ARG A 40 -6.42 13.32 -0.82
N LYS A 41 -6.91 12.73 -1.93
CA LYS A 41 -7.85 11.60 -1.88
C LYS A 41 -7.19 10.35 -1.31
N VAL A 42 -5.97 10.03 -1.75
CA VAL A 42 -5.22 8.85 -1.29
C VAL A 42 -4.96 8.93 0.21
N PHE A 43 -4.38 10.03 0.70
CA PHE A 43 -4.11 10.21 2.13
C PHE A 43 -5.40 10.34 2.96
N GLY A 44 -6.47 10.93 2.40
CA GLY A 44 -7.78 10.98 3.05
C GLY A 44 -8.40 9.60 3.26
N LEU A 45 -8.34 8.73 2.25
CA LEU A 45 -8.79 7.33 2.35
C LEU A 45 -7.92 6.53 3.33
N LEU A 46 -6.60 6.69 3.28
CA LEU A 46 -5.67 6.06 4.22
C LEU A 46 -5.99 6.45 5.68
N ALA A 47 -6.17 7.75 5.94
CA ALA A 47 -6.49 8.24 7.27
C ALA A 47 -7.82 7.68 7.79
N LEU A 48 -8.83 7.59 6.91
CA LEU A 48 -10.12 6.98 7.25
C LEU A 48 -9.96 5.49 7.58
N GLN A 49 -9.21 4.74 6.78
CA GLN A 49 -8.95 3.32 7.00
C GLN A 49 -8.26 3.09 8.34
N LEU A 50 -7.21 3.86 8.66
CA LEU A 50 -6.52 3.79 9.95
C LEU A 50 -7.43 4.17 11.13
N ALA A 51 -8.29 5.18 10.97
CA ALA A 51 -9.22 5.60 12.02
C ALA A 51 -10.27 4.52 12.33
N ILE A 52 -10.81 3.85 11.31
CA ILE A 52 -11.76 2.74 11.49
C ILE A 52 -11.06 1.55 12.18
N THR A 53 -9.85 1.17 11.72
CA THR A 53 -9.07 0.11 12.34
C THR A 53 -8.73 0.44 13.78
N ALA A 54 -8.23 1.65 14.07
CA ALA A 54 -7.90 2.07 15.43
C ALA A 54 -9.15 2.13 16.33
N GLY A 55 -10.26 2.65 15.83
CA GLY A 55 -11.53 2.74 16.57
C GLY A 55 -12.09 1.36 16.91
N THR A 56 -12.09 0.43 15.95
CA THR A 56 -12.50 -0.95 16.19
C THR A 56 -11.54 -1.63 17.17
N THR A 57 -10.22 -1.59 16.96
CA THR A 57 -9.25 -2.16 17.91
C THR A 57 -9.43 -1.60 19.32
N ALA A 58 -9.59 -0.28 19.47
CA ALA A 58 -9.81 0.35 20.78
C ALA A 58 -11.08 -0.16 21.47
N ALA A 59 -12.20 -0.26 20.75
CA ALA A 59 -13.46 -0.75 21.32
C ALA A 59 -13.34 -2.19 21.87
N PHE A 60 -12.57 -3.05 21.19
CA PHE A 60 -12.30 -4.42 21.64
C PHE A 60 -11.25 -4.47 22.78
N LEU A 61 -10.28 -3.54 22.79
CA LEU A 61 -9.24 -3.49 23.82
C LEU A 61 -9.74 -2.96 25.17
N PHE A 62 -10.77 -2.12 25.20
CA PHE A 62 -11.33 -1.60 26.45
C PHE A 62 -12.42 -2.49 27.07
N SER A 63 -12.87 -3.51 26.36
CA SER A 63 -13.89 -4.44 26.86
C SER A 63 -13.25 -5.69 27.50
N ALA A 64 -13.20 -5.71 28.83
CA ALA A 64 -12.72 -6.86 29.60
C ALA A 64 -13.41 -8.22 29.25
N PRO A 65 -14.73 -8.28 28.98
CA PRO A 65 -15.39 -9.53 28.58
C PRO A 65 -14.88 -10.06 27.24
N VAL A 66 -14.53 -9.15 26.32
CA VAL A 66 -14.09 -9.50 24.96
C VAL A 66 -12.70 -10.13 24.99
N LYS A 67 -11.79 -9.62 25.83
CA LYS A 67 -10.47 -10.25 26.03
C LYS A 67 -10.59 -11.69 26.53
N GLY A 68 -11.46 -11.91 27.53
CA GLY A 68 -11.72 -13.25 28.06
C GLY A 68 -12.36 -14.18 27.04
N PHE A 69 -13.27 -13.65 26.21
CA PHE A 69 -13.91 -14.41 25.13
C PHE A 69 -12.93 -14.82 24.04
N VAL A 70 -12.08 -13.90 23.56
CA VAL A 70 -11.06 -14.18 22.52
C VAL A 70 -10.02 -15.19 23.03
N ALA A 71 -9.57 -15.05 24.28
CA ALA A 71 -8.61 -15.98 24.88
C ALA A 71 -9.19 -17.40 25.05
N SER A 72 -10.49 -17.53 25.29
CA SER A 72 -11.17 -18.83 25.42
C SER A 72 -11.59 -19.44 24.08
N ASN A 73 -11.68 -18.64 23.02
CA ASN A 73 -12.19 -19.06 21.70
C ASN A 73 -11.19 -18.71 20.59
N PRO A 74 -10.16 -19.54 20.34
CA PRO A 74 -9.15 -19.28 19.31
C PRO A 74 -9.71 -19.17 17.89
N TRP A 75 -10.88 -19.76 17.64
CA TRP A 75 -11.57 -19.67 16.34
C TRP A 75 -11.95 -18.24 15.96
N THR A 76 -12.09 -17.34 16.94
CA THR A 76 -12.38 -15.92 16.72
C THR A 76 -11.26 -15.20 15.95
N LEU A 77 -10.02 -15.67 16.06
CA LEU A 77 -8.89 -15.14 15.29
C LEU A 77 -9.03 -15.51 13.81
N TRP A 78 -9.36 -16.78 13.53
CA TRP A 78 -9.55 -17.27 12.16
C TRP A 78 -10.72 -16.59 11.45
N THR A 79 -11.83 -16.32 12.16
CA THR A 79 -12.96 -15.58 11.58
C THR A 79 -12.63 -14.11 11.34
N ALA A 80 -11.88 -13.46 12.24
CA ALA A 80 -11.41 -12.10 12.04
C ALA A 80 -10.46 -11.99 10.83
N MET A 81 -9.54 -12.94 10.67
CA MET A 81 -8.66 -13.01 9.50
C MET A 81 -9.46 -13.21 8.20
N GLY A 82 -10.40 -14.17 8.18
CA GLY A 82 -11.25 -14.43 7.01
C GLY A 82 -12.11 -13.23 6.62
N LEU A 83 -12.72 -12.55 7.61
CA LEU A 83 -13.52 -11.35 7.37
C LEU A 83 -12.66 -10.20 6.82
N SER A 84 -11.47 -9.98 7.39
CA SER A 84 -10.55 -8.95 6.93
C SER A 84 -10.11 -9.20 5.49
N PHE A 85 -9.80 -10.45 5.14
CA PHE A 85 -9.46 -10.84 3.78
C PHE A 85 -10.60 -10.56 2.78
N VAL A 86 -11.84 -10.92 3.13
CA VAL A 86 -13.02 -10.62 2.31
C VAL A 86 -13.23 -9.12 2.15
N LEU A 87 -13.05 -8.32 3.20
CA LEU A 87 -13.19 -6.86 3.12
C LEU A 87 -12.16 -6.23 2.17
N VAL A 88 -10.90 -6.65 2.25
CA VAL A 88 -9.85 -6.19 1.32
C VAL A 88 -10.18 -6.58 -0.11
N LEU A 89 -10.67 -7.81 -0.33
CA LEU A 89 -11.13 -8.24 -1.66
C LEU A 89 -12.29 -7.38 -2.16
N LEU A 90 -13.32 -7.14 -1.35
CA LEU A 90 -14.47 -6.33 -1.74
C LEU A 90 -14.07 -4.90 -2.10
N LEU A 91 -13.16 -4.29 -1.33
CA LEU A 91 -12.62 -2.96 -1.64
C LEU A 91 -11.79 -2.97 -2.92
N SER A 92 -11.03 -4.03 -3.16
CA SER A 92 -10.25 -4.20 -4.39
C SER A 92 -11.17 -4.38 -5.60
N PHE A 93 -12.26 -5.15 -5.46
CA PHE A 93 -13.20 -5.44 -6.54
C PHE A 93 -14.18 -4.31 -6.84
N TRP A 94 -14.37 -3.35 -5.92
CA TRP A 94 -15.26 -2.20 -6.16
C TRP A 94 -14.75 -1.36 -7.35
N ASP A 95 -13.44 -1.18 -7.51
CA ASP A 95 -12.86 -0.48 -8.67
C ASP A 95 -12.29 -1.41 -9.75
N ALA A 96 -12.24 -2.74 -9.51
CA ALA A 96 -11.63 -3.70 -10.43
C ALA A 96 -12.39 -3.97 -11.74
N ALA A 97 -13.53 -3.30 -12.00
CA ALA A 97 -14.26 -3.48 -13.26
C ALA A 97 -13.50 -2.94 -14.51
N ARG A 98 -12.25 -2.47 -14.37
CA ARG A 98 -11.46 -1.85 -15.45
C ARG A 98 -9.93 -2.13 -15.44
N LEU A 99 -9.40 -3.18 -14.81
CA LEU A 99 -7.96 -3.27 -14.56
C LEU A 99 -7.20 -4.38 -15.32
N ASP A 100 -6.29 -3.94 -16.21
CA ASP A 100 -5.20 -4.74 -16.77
C ASP A 100 -4.08 -4.95 -15.73
N LEU A 101 -3.89 -6.21 -15.33
CA LEU A 101 -2.98 -6.65 -14.25
C LEU A 101 -1.50 -6.69 -14.68
N THR A 102 -0.84 -5.55 -14.89
CA THR A 102 0.57 -5.57 -15.38
C THR A 102 1.63 -4.86 -14.53
N ALA A 103 1.27 -4.04 -13.52
CA ALA A 103 2.26 -3.50 -12.55
C ALA A 103 1.78 -3.58 -11.10
N ALA A 104 0.56 -3.11 -10.84
CA ALA A 104 -0.13 -3.18 -9.55
C ALA A 104 -0.32 -4.61 -9.00
N GLY A 105 -0.49 -5.60 -9.89
CA GLY A 105 -0.59 -7.01 -9.49
C GLY A 105 0.74 -7.58 -8.95
N GLY A 106 1.88 -7.09 -9.44
CA GLY A 106 3.21 -7.57 -9.03
C GLY A 106 3.56 -7.17 -7.61
N ALA A 107 3.26 -5.94 -7.20
CA ALA A 107 3.48 -5.46 -5.85
C ALA A 107 2.57 -6.15 -4.82
N LEU A 108 1.29 -6.34 -5.16
CA LEU A 108 0.34 -7.11 -4.35
C LEU A 108 0.78 -8.55 -4.14
N LEU A 109 1.27 -9.22 -5.18
CA LEU A 109 1.82 -10.58 -5.07
C LEU A 109 3.09 -10.62 -4.23
N ALA A 110 3.99 -9.65 -4.39
CA ALA A 110 5.21 -9.56 -3.59
C ALA A 110 4.92 -9.33 -2.10
N LEU A 111 3.94 -8.48 -1.79
CA LEU A 111 3.51 -8.18 -0.43
C LEU A 111 2.76 -9.37 0.21
N LEU A 112 1.85 -10.02 -0.53
CA LEU A 112 1.18 -11.24 -0.10
C LEU A 112 2.18 -12.38 0.12
N ALA A 113 3.19 -12.52 -0.75
CA ALA A 113 4.28 -13.47 -0.55
C ALA A 113 5.09 -13.13 0.70
N THR A 114 5.40 -11.86 0.95
CA THR A 114 6.13 -11.43 2.15
C THR A 114 5.34 -11.74 3.43
N LEU A 115 4.03 -11.50 3.44
CA LEU A 115 3.16 -11.82 4.58
C LEU A 115 3.02 -13.32 4.84
N ILE A 116 2.85 -14.12 3.78
CA ILE A 116 2.79 -15.57 3.90
C ILE A 116 4.12 -16.12 4.40
N ILE A 117 5.24 -15.66 3.85
CA ILE A 117 6.59 -16.06 4.26
C ILE A 117 6.84 -15.69 5.72
N ALA A 118 6.52 -14.45 6.12
CA ALA A 118 6.68 -14.00 7.51
C ALA A 118 5.85 -14.84 8.49
N SER A 119 4.59 -15.14 8.15
CA SER A 119 3.67 -15.95 8.97
C SER A 119 4.16 -17.39 9.13
N ILE A 120 4.67 -17.99 8.06
CA ILE A 120 5.22 -19.34 8.06
C ILE A 120 6.51 -19.38 8.89
N VAL A 121 7.43 -18.45 8.67
CA VAL A 121 8.70 -18.37 9.42
C VAL A 121 8.43 -18.19 10.92
N GLN A 122 7.46 -17.35 11.29
CA GLN A 122 7.09 -17.10 12.68
C GLN A 122 6.45 -18.33 13.35
N SER A 123 5.74 -19.17 12.61
CA SER A 123 5.14 -20.42 13.14
C SER A 123 6.19 -21.44 13.59
N PHE A 124 7.34 -21.51 12.91
CA PHE A 124 8.39 -22.50 13.21
C PHE A 124 9.51 -21.96 14.12
N VAL A 125 9.76 -20.65 14.12
CA VAL A 125 10.90 -20.05 14.81
C VAL A 125 10.46 -19.38 16.12
N HIS A 126 10.20 -20.21 17.13
CA HIS A 126 9.89 -19.76 18.50
C HIS A 126 11.18 -19.43 19.30
N VAL A 127 12.06 -18.59 18.74
CA VAL A 127 13.36 -18.28 19.34
C VAL A 127 13.50 -16.76 19.49
N SER A 128 13.66 -16.28 20.72
CA SER A 128 13.50 -14.86 21.09
C SER A 128 14.44 -13.90 20.35
N TRP A 129 15.72 -14.27 20.18
CA TRP A 129 16.68 -13.41 19.49
C TRP A 129 16.45 -13.36 17.96
N LEU A 130 15.94 -14.43 17.36
CA LEU A 130 15.55 -14.45 15.94
C LEU A 130 14.27 -13.65 15.70
N GLN A 131 13.32 -13.68 16.63
CA GLN A 131 12.11 -12.86 16.56
C GLN A 131 12.45 -11.37 16.56
N LEU A 132 13.42 -10.94 17.37
CA LEU A 132 13.91 -9.57 17.38
C LEU A 132 14.58 -9.18 16.05
N LEU A 133 15.44 -10.04 15.48
CA LEU A 133 16.08 -9.78 14.19
C LEU A 133 15.08 -9.73 13.03
N ILE A 134 14.10 -10.64 13.01
CA ILE A 134 13.08 -10.71 11.97
C ILE A 134 12.15 -9.49 12.04
N SER A 135 11.74 -9.08 13.25
CA SER A 135 10.90 -7.90 13.42
C SER A 135 11.63 -6.60 13.09
N ALA A 136 12.90 -6.47 13.50
CA ALA A 136 13.74 -5.33 13.10
C ALA A 136 13.99 -5.27 11.59
N GLY A 137 14.34 -6.40 10.98
CA GLY A 137 14.54 -6.50 9.53
C GLY A 137 13.25 -6.23 8.75
N GLY A 138 12.11 -6.76 9.21
CA GLY A 138 10.80 -6.52 8.64
C GLY A 138 10.40 -5.05 8.71
N ALA A 139 10.56 -4.39 9.87
CA ALA A 139 10.28 -2.97 10.02
C ALA A 139 11.13 -2.10 9.06
N LEU A 140 12.43 -2.38 8.94
CA LEU A 140 13.31 -1.67 8.01
C LEU A 140 12.89 -1.87 6.55
N LEU A 141 12.58 -3.11 6.17
CA LEU A 141 12.13 -3.44 4.82
C LEU A 141 10.82 -2.71 4.49
N PHE A 142 9.80 -2.80 5.34
CA PHE A 142 8.52 -2.12 5.12
C PHE A 142 8.64 -0.60 5.16
N SER A 143 9.61 -0.05 5.91
CA SER A 143 9.93 1.37 5.83
C SER A 143 10.48 1.78 4.46
N VAL A 144 11.26 0.92 3.79
CA VAL A 144 11.77 1.19 2.43
C VAL A 144 10.65 1.06 1.40
N TYR A 145 9.76 0.06 1.54
CA TYR A 145 8.57 -0.08 0.70
C TYR A 145 7.65 1.15 0.81
N LEU A 146 7.39 1.65 2.02
CA LEU A 146 6.58 2.85 2.22
C LEU A 146 7.17 4.08 1.51
N VAL A 147 8.50 4.24 1.51
CA VAL A 147 9.16 5.32 0.76
C VAL A 147 8.97 5.15 -0.74
N PHE A 148 9.11 3.92 -1.25
CA PHE A 148 8.89 3.61 -2.66
C PHE A 148 7.45 3.86 -3.09
N ASP A 149 6.47 3.44 -2.30
CA ASP A 149 5.05 3.64 -2.56
C ASP A 149 4.67 5.12 -2.53
N ILE A 150 5.21 5.91 -1.59
CA ILE A 150 5.02 7.37 -1.58
C ILE A 150 5.66 8.01 -2.83
N GLN A 151 6.82 7.55 -3.28
CA GLN A 151 7.46 8.05 -4.51
C GLN A 151 6.65 7.74 -5.77
N LEU A 152 6.05 6.55 -5.86
CA LEU A 152 5.14 6.17 -6.95
C LEU A 152 3.91 7.09 -7.01
N LEU A 153 3.45 7.59 -5.85
CA LEU A 153 2.30 8.50 -5.75
C LEU A 153 2.65 9.95 -6.09
N MET A 154 3.82 10.41 -5.68
CA MET A 154 4.31 11.76 -5.98
C MET A 154 4.67 11.90 -7.47
N GLY A 155 4.90 10.79 -8.17
CA GLY A 155 5.22 10.79 -9.59
C GLY A 155 6.61 11.35 -9.90
N SER A 156 7.53 11.27 -8.93
CA SER A 156 8.90 11.77 -9.06
C SER A 156 9.85 10.80 -9.79
N GLY A 157 9.38 9.59 -10.16
CA GLY A 157 10.17 8.53 -10.80
C GLY A 157 9.66 8.15 -12.20
N ALA A 158 10.34 7.20 -12.85
CA ALA A 158 10.00 6.71 -14.20
C ALA A 158 8.66 5.96 -14.27
N VAL A 159 8.10 5.59 -13.11
CA VAL A 159 6.80 4.92 -12.96
C VAL A 159 5.99 5.77 -11.98
N SER A 160 4.80 6.18 -12.39
CA SER A 160 3.88 6.98 -11.57
C SER A 160 2.47 6.41 -11.68
N ILE A 161 1.73 6.38 -10.58
CA ILE A 161 0.34 5.92 -10.59
C ILE A 161 -0.55 6.99 -11.23
N SER A 162 -1.48 6.55 -12.08
CA SER A 162 -2.48 7.44 -12.69
C SER A 162 -3.41 8.02 -11.62
N PRO A 163 -3.81 9.31 -11.70
CA PRO A 163 -4.77 9.90 -10.78
C PRO A 163 -6.10 9.15 -10.61
N ASP A 164 -6.46 8.31 -11.57
CA ASP A 164 -7.68 7.50 -11.56
C ASP A 164 -7.60 6.27 -10.64
N GLU A 165 -6.39 5.85 -10.25
CA GLU A 165 -6.13 4.64 -9.46
C GLU A 165 -5.93 4.93 -7.95
N TYR A 166 -6.59 5.98 -7.44
CA TYR A 166 -6.39 6.47 -6.07
C TYR A 166 -6.83 5.48 -4.98
N VAL A 167 -7.79 4.60 -5.25
CA VAL A 167 -8.20 3.56 -4.29
C VAL A 167 -7.14 2.48 -4.16
N TYR A 168 -6.56 2.04 -5.28
CA TYR A 168 -5.45 1.08 -5.29
C TYR A 168 -4.23 1.65 -4.57
N ALA A 169 -3.87 2.88 -4.89
CA ALA A 169 -2.83 3.65 -4.20
C ALA A 169 -3.04 3.71 -2.68
N ALA A 170 -4.27 3.97 -2.23
CA ALA A 170 -4.60 4.02 -0.82
C ALA A 170 -4.51 2.65 -0.14
N LEU A 171 -4.96 1.58 -0.80
CA LEU A 171 -4.86 0.21 -0.29
C LEU A 171 -3.41 -0.26 -0.14
N ALA A 172 -2.54 0.03 -1.11
CA ALA A 172 -1.12 -0.30 -1.04
C ALA A 172 -0.44 0.40 0.14
N LEU A 173 -0.60 1.72 0.26
CA LEU A 173 -0.09 2.48 1.41
C LEU A 173 -0.65 1.99 2.74
N TYR A 174 -1.94 1.63 2.79
CA TYR A 174 -2.55 1.11 4.00
C TYR A 174 -1.90 -0.19 4.46
N LEU A 175 -1.68 -1.13 3.53
CA LEU A 175 -1.06 -2.40 3.86
C LEU A 175 0.40 -2.23 4.32
N ASP A 176 1.17 -1.35 3.68
CA ASP A 176 2.53 -1.03 4.10
C ASP A 176 2.58 -0.39 5.49
N VAL A 177 1.70 0.58 5.77
CA VAL A 177 1.61 1.24 7.08
C VAL A 177 1.20 0.26 8.17
N ILE A 178 0.21 -0.61 7.93
CA ILE A 178 -0.22 -1.63 8.90
C ILE A 178 0.89 -2.64 9.16
N ASN A 179 1.58 -3.12 8.12
CA ASN A 179 2.67 -4.08 8.28
C ASN A 179 3.84 -3.48 9.06
N LEU A 180 4.25 -2.24 8.72
CA LEU A 180 5.24 -1.50 9.48
C LEU A 180 4.83 -1.38 10.96
N PHE A 181 3.57 -1.01 11.23
CA PHE A 181 3.05 -0.90 12.58
C PHE A 181 3.10 -2.23 13.34
N LEU A 182 2.70 -3.34 12.71
CA LEU A 182 2.74 -4.67 13.33
C LEU A 182 4.18 -5.11 13.64
N TYR A 183 5.13 -4.85 12.75
CA TYR A 183 6.55 -5.14 13.03
C TYR A 183 7.10 -4.27 14.17
N VAL A 184 6.73 -3.00 14.25
CA VAL A 184 7.08 -2.13 15.38
C VAL A 184 6.48 -2.66 16.68
N LEU A 185 5.21 -3.07 16.69
CA LEU A 185 4.58 -3.67 17.88
C LEU A 185 5.28 -4.96 18.31
N GLN A 186 5.65 -5.81 17.35
CA GLN A 186 6.40 -7.03 17.65
C GLN A 186 7.77 -6.70 18.26
N LEU A 187 8.50 -5.72 17.71
CA LEU A 187 9.75 -5.23 18.26
C LEU A 187 9.60 -4.75 19.70
N LEU A 188 8.60 -3.92 19.96
CA LEU A 188 8.30 -3.39 21.31
C LEU A 188 7.97 -4.51 22.29
N ASN A 189 7.21 -5.52 21.86
CA ASN A 189 6.88 -6.68 22.68
C ASN A 189 8.12 -7.53 23.00
N GLU A 190 9.03 -7.71 22.05
CA GLU A 190 10.28 -8.45 22.28
C GLU A 190 11.24 -7.72 23.23
N VAL A 191 11.37 -6.39 23.08
CA VAL A 191 12.16 -5.58 24.03
C VAL A 191 11.55 -5.67 25.42
N SER A 192 10.23 -5.49 25.54
CA SER A 192 9.50 -5.60 26.80
C SER A 192 9.59 -6.98 27.45
N ARG A 193 9.84 -8.06 26.70
CA ARG A 193 9.98 -9.43 27.22
C ARG A 193 11.41 -9.72 27.72
N ASN A 194 12.39 -8.96 27.24
CA ASN A 194 13.81 -9.12 27.60
C ASN A 194 14.24 -8.22 28.77
N ASP A 195 13.37 -7.30 29.21
CA ASP A 195 13.49 -6.53 30.46
C ASP A 195 12.77 -7.25 31.63
#